data_AF-A0AAF0PPQ0-F1
#
_entry.id   AF-A0AAF0PPQ0-F1
#
_cell.length_a   1.000
_cell.length_b   1.000
_cell.length_c   1.000
_cell.angle_alpha   90.00
_cell.angle_beta   90.00
_cell.angle_gamma   90.00
#
_symmetry.space_group_name_H-M   'P 1'
#
loop_
_entity.id
_entity.type
_entity.pdbx_description
1 polymer ?
#
loop_
_entity_poly.entity_id
_entity_poly.type
_entity_poly.pdbx_seq_one_letter_code
_entity_poly.pdbx_strand_id
1 'polypeptide(L)'
;MKGVMRFGKKGKLSPRYIGPYRISKRVGNVAYELELPQELATVHPVFHISMLKKCMSDPSLIIPTKDISINDSLSYKEIPAEILDRQVRKLRTKEVASIKVIWRNQFVEEATWEGEEDIKNIYPHLFESGEIPDQDTNSLLSTL
;
A
#
# COMPACT_ATOMS: atom_id res chain seq x y z
N MET A 1 8.01 -9.48 18.89
CA MET A 1 7.14 -9.14 17.74
C MET A 1 7.99 -8.93 16.50
N LYS A 2 7.85 -9.79 15.48
CA LYS A 2 8.60 -9.69 14.21
C LYS A 2 7.84 -8.76 13.27
N GLY A 3 8.35 -7.53 13.11
CA GLY A 3 7.77 -6.53 12.19
C GLY A 3 7.92 -6.92 10.72
N VAL A 4 6.89 -6.59 9.94
CA VAL A 4 6.84 -6.71 8.48
C VAL A 4 7.85 -5.75 7.84
N MET A 5 8.47 -6.20 6.75
CA MET A 5 9.70 -5.67 6.15
C MET A 5 9.39 -4.66 5.04
N ARG A 6 9.91 -3.43 5.13
CA ARG A 6 9.97 -2.45 4.03
C ARG A 6 11.43 -1.98 3.89
N PHE A 7 11.95 -1.81 2.67
CA PHE A 7 13.37 -1.50 2.37
C PHE A 7 14.44 -2.53 2.79
N GLY A 8 14.08 -3.79 3.10
CA GLY A 8 15.05 -4.75 3.64
C GLY A 8 15.67 -4.35 5.00
N LYS A 9 15.17 -3.28 5.64
CA LYS A 9 15.57 -2.84 6.98
C LYS A 9 14.35 -2.76 7.89
N LYS A 10 14.41 -3.55 8.97
CA LYS A 10 13.38 -3.61 10.01
C LYS A 10 13.41 -2.31 10.84
N GLY A 11 12.57 -1.33 10.53
CA GLY A 11 12.45 -0.11 11.35
C GLY A 11 11.69 1.04 10.67
N LYS A 12 11.05 1.88 11.51
CA LYS A 12 10.34 3.17 11.26
C LYS A 12 9.56 3.30 9.93
N LEU A 13 8.27 3.63 10.01
CA LEU A 13 7.32 3.83 8.89
C LEU A 13 6.69 2.54 8.30
N SER A 14 6.84 1.38 8.96
CA SER A 14 5.99 0.23 8.64
C SER A 14 4.53 0.51 9.02
N PRO A 15 3.55 0.08 8.20
CA PRO A 15 2.13 0.16 8.54
C PRO A 15 1.88 -0.46 9.92
N ARG A 16 1.19 0.29 10.78
CA ARG A 16 0.86 -0.15 12.13
C ARG A 16 -0.57 -0.67 12.24
N TYR A 17 -1.45 -0.18 11.37
CA TYR A 17 -2.87 -0.50 11.33
C TYR A 17 -3.20 -1.11 9.97
N ILE A 18 -4.21 -1.97 9.93
CA ILE A 18 -4.67 -2.64 8.72
C ILE A 18 -6.12 -2.24 8.52
N GLY A 19 -6.43 -1.71 7.34
CA GLY A 19 -7.78 -1.50 6.85
C GLY A 19 -8.64 -0.52 7.66
N PRO A 20 -9.52 0.25 7.00
CA PRO A 20 -10.69 0.78 7.67
C PRO A 20 -11.70 -0.35 7.88
N TYR A 21 -12.10 -0.61 9.13
CA TYR A 21 -13.22 -1.51 9.43
C TYR A 21 -14.34 -0.74 10.10
N ARG A 22 -15.57 -1.10 9.74
CA ARG A 22 -16.76 -0.51 10.36
C ARG A 22 -16.95 -1.09 11.75
N ILE A 23 -17.30 -0.23 12.71
CA ILE A 23 -17.72 -0.68 14.04
C ILE A 23 -19.17 -1.16 13.93
N SER A 24 -19.40 -2.45 14.20
CA SER A 24 -20.74 -3.04 14.24
C SER A 24 -21.44 -2.69 15.55
N LYS A 25 -20.78 -2.93 16.69
CA LYS A 25 -21.32 -2.63 18.03
C LYS A 25 -20.24 -2.28 19.04
N ARG A 26 -20.63 -1.58 20.10
CA ARG A 26 -19.78 -1.33 21.28
C ARG A 26 -20.00 -2.45 22.30
N VAL A 27 -18.93 -3.09 22.74
CA VAL A 27 -18.94 -4.16 23.74
C VAL A 27 -18.35 -3.63 25.04
N GLY A 28 -19.23 -3.22 25.96
CA GLY A 28 -18.83 -2.59 27.22
C GLY A 28 -18.16 -1.23 27.04
N ASN A 29 -17.40 -0.77 28.04
CA ASN A 29 -16.87 0.58 28.03
C ASN A 29 -15.64 0.75 27.13
N VAL A 30 -14.86 -0.32 26.92
CA VAL A 30 -13.51 -0.25 26.34
C VAL A 30 -13.27 -1.15 25.14
N ALA A 31 -14.28 -1.86 24.64
CA ALA A 31 -14.15 -2.72 23.47
C ALA A 31 -15.22 -2.44 22.40
N TYR A 32 -14.87 -2.72 21.16
CA TYR A 32 -15.73 -2.56 19.99
C TYR A 32 -15.62 -3.80 19.11
N GLU A 33 -16.74 -4.20 18.53
CA GLU A 33 -16.81 -5.23 17.52
C GLU A 33 -16.72 -4.60 16.13
N LEU A 34 -15.83 -5.13 15.30
CA LEU A 34 -15.61 -4.70 13.93
C LEU A 34 -16.28 -5.65 12.94
N GLU A 35 -16.81 -5.10 11.85
CA GLU A 35 -17.22 -5.85 10.67
C GLU A 35 -15.96 -6.26 9.89
N LEU A 36 -15.43 -7.44 10.24
CA LEU A 36 -14.28 -8.01 9.56
C LEU A 36 -14.72 -8.78 8.30
N PRO A 37 -13.93 -8.75 7.23
CA PRO A 37 -14.21 -9.48 6.01
C PRO A 37 -13.92 -10.98 6.23
N GLN A 38 -14.49 -11.85 5.38
CA GLN A 38 -14.48 -13.30 5.61
C GLN A 38 -13.06 -13.90 5.60
N GLU A 39 -12.12 -13.26 4.91
CA GLU A 39 -10.70 -13.62 4.87
C GLU A 39 -10.04 -13.51 6.26
N LEU A 40 -10.65 -12.73 7.17
CA LEU A 40 -10.22 -12.53 8.55
C LEU A 40 -11.05 -13.28 9.58
N ALA A 41 -11.87 -14.27 9.17
CA ALA A 41 -12.75 -15.02 10.07
C ALA A 41 -12.02 -15.69 11.25
N THR A 42 -10.71 -15.98 11.10
CA THR A 42 -9.86 -16.54 12.19
C THR A 42 -9.60 -15.52 13.30
N VAL A 43 -9.73 -14.22 13.04
CA VAL A 43 -9.48 -13.15 14.00
C VAL A 43 -10.76 -12.82 14.76
N HIS A 44 -10.68 -12.74 16.09
CA HIS A 44 -11.81 -12.31 16.90
C HIS A 44 -12.22 -10.86 16.54
N PRO A 45 -13.50 -10.59 16.25
CA PRO A 45 -13.94 -9.29 15.78
C PRO A 45 -13.98 -8.21 16.87
N VAL A 46 -13.80 -8.59 18.14
CA VAL A 46 -13.85 -7.66 19.29
C VAL A 46 -12.45 -7.21 19.69
N PHE A 47 -12.23 -5.90 19.63
CA PHE A 47 -10.93 -5.28 19.94
C PHE A 47 -11.07 -4.23 21.05
N HIS A 48 -10.02 -4.12 21.87
CA HIS A 48 -9.90 -3.04 22.85
C HIS A 48 -9.64 -1.70 22.16
N ILE A 49 -10.21 -0.60 22.68
CA ILE A 49 -10.12 0.74 22.08
C ILE A 49 -8.69 1.22 21.82
N SER A 50 -7.71 0.77 22.63
CA SER A 50 -6.29 1.11 22.45
C SER A 50 -5.65 0.49 21.20
N MET A 51 -6.26 -0.54 20.62
CA MET A 51 -5.80 -1.18 19.38
C MET A 51 -6.43 -0.54 18.14
N LEU A 52 -7.41 0.34 18.33
CA LEU A 52 -8.15 0.99 17.25
C LEU A 52 -7.65 2.41 17.06
N LYS A 53 -7.64 2.86 15.80
CA LYS A 53 -7.40 4.26 15.45
C LYS A 53 -8.58 4.76 14.63
N LYS A 54 -9.10 5.94 14.97
CA LYS A 54 -10.17 6.58 14.20
C LYS A 54 -9.68 6.83 12.77
N CYS A 55 -10.39 6.26 11.79
CA CYS A 55 -10.19 6.59 10.39
C CYS A 55 -10.70 8.02 10.15
N MET A 56 -9.85 8.88 9.60
CA MET A 56 -10.18 10.29 9.31
C MET A 56 -10.57 10.51 7.85
N SER A 57 -10.45 9.47 7.02
CA SER A 57 -10.80 9.50 5.59
C SER A 57 -12.30 9.31 5.39
N ASP A 58 -12.79 9.70 4.20
CA ASP A 58 -14.19 9.52 3.83
C ASP A 58 -14.57 8.03 3.87
N PRO A 59 -15.62 7.61 4.62
CA PRO A 59 -16.11 6.23 4.62
C PRO A 59 -16.54 5.71 3.25
N SER A 60 -16.73 6.57 2.25
CA SER A 60 -16.96 6.15 0.85
C SER A 60 -15.72 5.54 0.19
N LEU A 61 -14.52 5.84 0.69
CA LEU A 61 -13.23 5.37 0.16
C LEU A 61 -12.78 4.04 0.77
N ILE A 62 -13.65 3.35 1.53
CA ILE A 62 -13.36 1.99 2.02
C ILE A 62 -13.15 1.09 0.80
N ILE A 63 -11.90 0.98 0.36
CA ILE A 63 -11.50 0.04 -0.67
C ILE A 63 -11.81 -1.34 -0.08
N PRO A 64 -12.66 -2.16 -0.75
CA PRO A 64 -12.91 -3.51 -0.31
C PRO A 64 -11.56 -4.20 -0.15
N THR A 65 -11.29 -4.69 1.05
CA THR A 65 -10.11 -5.50 1.39
C THR A 65 -10.22 -6.82 0.65
N LYS A 66 -10.06 -6.80 -0.67
CA LYS A 66 -10.49 -7.89 -1.54
C LYS A 66 -9.59 -9.11 -1.41
N ASP A 67 -8.39 -8.96 -0.85
CA ASP A 67 -7.43 -10.05 -0.68
C ASP A 67 -6.47 -9.79 0.51
N ILE A 68 -6.95 -9.80 1.75
CA ILE A 68 -6.04 -9.87 2.92
C ILE A 68 -5.79 -11.34 3.23
N SER A 69 -4.76 -11.94 2.61
CA SER A 69 -4.28 -13.26 3.02
C SER A 69 -3.40 -13.12 4.27
N ILE A 70 -3.96 -13.34 5.45
CA ILE A 70 -3.17 -13.51 6.67
C ILE A 70 -2.58 -14.92 6.65
N ASN A 71 -1.25 -15.03 6.75
CA ASN A 71 -0.63 -16.35 6.89
C ASN A 71 -0.79 -16.90 8.32
N ASP A 72 -0.51 -18.19 8.53
CA ASP A 72 -0.60 -18.84 9.85
C ASP A 72 0.24 -18.15 10.96
N SER A 73 1.23 -17.33 10.59
CA SER A 73 2.01 -16.52 11.52
C SER A 73 1.39 -15.15 11.86
N LEU A 74 0.12 -14.92 11.50
CA LEU A 74 -0.62 -13.66 11.66
C LEU A 74 0.08 -12.46 10.97
N SER A 75 0.83 -12.74 9.91
CA SER A 75 1.50 -11.70 9.11
C SER A 75 0.75 -11.48 7.81
N TYR A 76 0.70 -10.22 7.39
CA TYR A 76 0.07 -9.77 6.15
C TYR A 76 1.15 -9.23 5.21
N LYS A 77 1.08 -9.64 3.93
CA LYS A 77 1.97 -9.15 2.88
C LYS A 77 1.20 -8.12 2.04
N GLU A 78 1.70 -6.90 2.01
CA GLU A 78 1.15 -5.88 1.14
C GLU A 78 1.61 -6.08 -0.30
N ILE A 79 0.64 -6.13 -1.20
CA ILE A 79 0.87 -6.24 -2.63
C ILE A 79 0.69 -4.84 -3.22
N PRO A 80 1.67 -4.33 -3.98
CA PRO A 80 1.51 -3.06 -4.66
C PRO A 80 0.44 -3.19 -5.75
N ALA A 81 -0.44 -2.18 -5.84
CA ALA A 81 -1.52 -2.15 -6.80
C ALA A 81 -1.10 -1.42 -8.08
N GLU A 82 -0.49 -0.24 -7.93
CA GLU A 82 -0.14 0.64 -9.05
C GLU A 82 1.01 1.58 -8.69
N ILE A 83 1.71 2.07 -9.72
CA ILE A 83 2.72 3.12 -9.62
C ILE A 83 2.04 4.44 -10.02
N LEU A 84 1.90 5.36 -9.07
CA LEU A 84 1.22 6.65 -9.28
C LEU A 84 2.14 7.72 -9.87
N ASP A 85 3.43 7.66 -9.53
CA ASP A 85 4.38 8.71 -9.90
C ASP A 85 5.81 8.16 -9.87
N ARG A 86 6.72 8.83 -10.59
CA ARG A 86 8.15 8.53 -10.63
C ARG A 86 8.91 9.84 -10.52
N GLN A 87 9.86 9.89 -9.59
CA GLN A 87 10.78 11.01 -9.47
C GLN A 87 12.23 10.54 -9.43
N VAL A 88 13.11 11.29 -10.08
CA VAL A 88 14.55 11.10 -9.99
C VAL A 88 15.16 12.29 -9.28
N ARG A 89 15.81 12.06 -8.14
CA ARG A 89 16.51 13.10 -7.39
C ARG A 89 17.99 13.01 -7.66
N LYS A 90 18.55 14.06 -8.28
CA LYS A 90 20.00 14.21 -8.42
C LYS A 90 20.58 14.68 -7.09
N LEU A 91 21.37 13.82 -6.45
CA LEU A 91 22.22 14.19 -5.33
C LEU A 91 23.61 14.57 -5.84
N ARG A 92 24.43 15.16 -4.97
CA ARG A 92 25.81 15.59 -5.31
C ARG A 92 26.68 14.48 -5.92
N THR A 93 26.41 13.22 -5.55
CA THR A 93 27.22 12.05 -5.96
C THR A 93 26.47 11.01 -6.76
N LYS A 94 25.14 11.03 -6.77
CA LYS A 94 24.34 9.97 -7.41
C LYS A 94 22.94 10.45 -7.74
N GLU A 95 22.33 9.81 -8.73
CA GLU A 95 20.91 9.96 -9.00
C GLU A 95 20.15 8.84 -8.26
N VAL A 96 19.04 9.18 -7.60
CA VAL A 96 18.21 8.21 -6.89
C VAL A 96 16.81 8.28 -7.48
N ALA A 97 16.38 7.20 -8.12
CA ALA A 97 15.04 7.04 -8.64
C ALA A 97 14.11 6.47 -7.55
N SER A 98 12.93 7.07 -7.42
CA SER A 98 11.91 6.64 -6.47
C SER A 98 10.55 6.69 -7.14
N ILE A 99 9.73 5.70 -6.84
CA ILE A 99 8.37 5.57 -7.37
C ILE A 99 7.36 5.68 -6.24
N LYS A 100 6.22 6.31 -6.52
CA LYS A 100 5.10 6.41 -5.60
C LYS A 100 4.20 5.22 -5.83
N VAL A 101 4.13 4.33 -4.84
CA VAL A 101 3.40 3.06 -4.93
C VAL A 101 2.14 3.15 -4.08
N ILE A 102 0.99 2.87 -4.69
CA ILE A 102 -0.25 2.58 -3.95
C ILE A 102 -0.34 1.09 -3.68
N TRP A 103 -0.77 0.73 -2.47
CA TRP A 103 -0.88 -0.67 -2.02
C TRP A 103 -2.35 -1.10 -2.08
N ARG A 104 -2.63 -2.36 -2.44
CA ARG A 104 -4.01 -2.85 -2.70
C ARG A 104 -5.03 -2.58 -1.59
N ASN A 105 -4.58 -2.55 -0.33
CA ASN A 105 -5.45 -2.39 0.85
C ASN A 105 -5.17 -1.08 1.61
N GLN A 106 -4.58 -0.07 0.93
CA GLN A 106 -4.33 1.26 1.48
C GLN A 106 -4.96 2.33 0.60
N PHE A 107 -5.27 3.49 1.20
CA PHE A 107 -5.80 4.62 0.46
C PHE A 107 -4.74 5.27 -0.43
N VAL A 108 -5.18 6.03 -1.45
CA VAL A 108 -4.28 6.77 -2.35
C VAL A 108 -3.42 7.76 -1.57
N GLU A 109 -3.98 8.38 -0.52
CA GLU A 109 -3.28 9.31 0.36
C GLU A 109 -2.20 8.63 1.22
N GLU A 110 -2.26 7.31 1.37
CA GLU A 110 -1.30 6.50 2.11
C GLU A 110 -0.20 5.91 1.20
N ALA A 111 -0.20 6.25 -0.10
CA ALA A 111 0.83 5.81 -1.03
C ALA A 111 2.25 6.20 -0.56
N THR A 112 3.20 5.27 -0.70
CA THR A 112 4.57 5.45 -0.21
C THR A 112 5.56 5.61 -1.35
N TRP A 113 6.65 6.36 -1.08
CA TRP A 113 7.77 6.47 -2.01
C TRP A 113 8.76 5.32 -1.73
N GLU A 114 8.92 4.45 -2.71
CA GLU A 114 9.79 3.27 -2.64
C GLU A 114 10.92 3.39 -3.67
N GLY A 115 12.05 2.71 -3.42
CA GLY A 115 13.16 2.67 -4.38
C GLY A 115 12.75 1.92 -5.65
N GLU A 116 13.02 2.51 -6.81
CA GLU A 116 12.60 1.92 -8.10
C GLU A 116 13.23 0.53 -8.31
N GLU A 117 14.54 0.40 -8.03
CA GLU A 117 15.27 -0.86 -8.17
C GLU A 117 14.71 -1.97 -7.25
N ASP A 118 14.36 -1.63 -6.01
CA ASP A 118 13.82 -2.59 -5.04
C ASP A 118 12.46 -3.14 -5.49
N ILE A 119 11.56 -2.25 -5.91
CA ILE A 119 10.23 -2.66 -6.38
C ILE A 119 10.32 -3.40 -7.70
N LYS A 120 11.22 -3.01 -8.61
CA LYS A 120 11.45 -3.70 -9.87
C LYS A 120 11.99 -5.12 -9.67
N ASN A 121 12.87 -5.32 -8.68
CA ASN A 121 13.40 -6.63 -8.34
C ASN A 121 12.34 -7.56 -7.70
N ILE A 122 11.46 -7.01 -6.86
CA ILE A 122 10.46 -7.81 -6.12
C ILE A 122 9.17 -8.02 -6.94
N TYR A 123 8.79 -7.02 -7.74
CA TYR A 123 7.54 -6.97 -8.50
C TYR A 123 7.77 -6.47 -9.94
N PRO A 124 8.53 -7.21 -10.77
CA PRO A 124 8.88 -6.78 -12.12
C PRO A 124 7.65 -6.55 -13.02
N HIS A 125 6.59 -7.33 -12.82
CA HIS A 125 5.33 -7.23 -13.56
C HIS A 125 4.65 -5.85 -13.48
N LEU A 126 4.91 -5.05 -12.44
CA LEU A 126 4.38 -3.68 -12.33
C LEU A 126 4.98 -2.72 -13.37
N PHE A 127 6.13 -3.08 -13.94
CA PHE A 127 6.84 -2.25 -14.93
C PHE A 127 6.66 -2.77 -16.36
N GLU A 128 6.01 -3.93 -16.54
CA GLU A 128 5.76 -4.53 -17.85
C GLU A 128 4.52 -3.95 -18.54
N SER A 129 3.60 -3.34 -17.79
CA SER A 129 2.35 -2.77 -18.30
C SER A 129 2.47 -1.31 -18.82
N GLY A 130 3.68 -0.84 -19.10
CA GLY A 130 3.96 0.54 -19.46
C GLY A 130 5.02 0.68 -20.55
N GLU A 131 4.72 0.17 -21.75
CA GLU A 131 5.20 0.85 -22.96
C GLU A 131 4.60 2.27 -22.93
N ILE A 132 5.34 3.22 -22.36
CA ILE A 132 5.14 4.62 -22.69
C ILE A 132 5.69 4.74 -24.10
N PRO A 133 4.87 5.03 -25.13
CA PRO A 133 5.43 5.35 -26.44
C PRO A 133 6.23 6.63 -26.24
N ASP A 134 7.55 6.54 -26.42
CA ASP A 134 8.40 7.71 -26.57
C ASP A 134 7.76 8.57 -27.67
N GLN A 135 7.16 9.71 -27.29
CA GLN A 135 6.76 10.73 -28.26
C GLN A 135 8.00 11.51 -28.69
N ASP A 136 8.88 10.83 -29.41
CA ASP A 136 9.84 11.44 -30.33
C ASP A 136 9.32 11.25 -31.77
N THR A 137 8.21 11.93 -32.10
CA THR A 137 7.77 12.11 -33.49
C THR A 137 7.65 13.59 -33.82
N ASN A 138 8.77 14.30 -33.78
CA ASN A 138 8.92 15.57 -34.49
C ASN A 138 10.17 15.50 -35.38
N SER A 139 10.11 14.63 -36.40
CA SER A 139 11.14 14.57 -37.45
C SER A 139 10.60 14.13 -38.82
N LEU A 140 9.30 14.22 -39.11
CA LEU A 140 8.79 13.96 -40.47
C LEU A 140 7.56 14.82 -40.83
N LEU A 141 7.74 16.14 -40.88
CA LEU A 141 6.93 17.03 -41.75
C LEU A 141 7.85 17.95 -42.55
N SER A 142 8.72 17.36 -43.36
CA SER A 142 9.34 18.05 -44.49
C SER A 142 9.40 17.10 -45.68
N THR A 143 8.30 17.00 -46.41
CA THR A 143 8.19 16.82 -47.87
C THR A 143 6.75 16.41 -48.15
N LEU A 144 5.90 17.39 -48.47
CA LEU A 144 4.95 17.39 -49.59
C LEU A 144 4.47 18.84 -49.77
#